data_AF-A0A918KAB7-F1
#
_entry.id   AF-A0A918KAB7-F1
#
_cell.length_a   1.000
_cell.length_b   1.000
_cell.length_c   1.000
_cell.angle_alpha   90.00
_cell.angle_beta   90.00
_cell.angle_gamma   90.00
#
_symmetry.space_group_name_H-M   'P 1'
#
loop_
_entity.id
_entity.type
_entity.pdbx_description
1 polymer ?
#
loop_
_entity_poly.entity_id
_entity_poly.type
_entity_poly.pdbx_seq_one_letter_code
_entity_poly.pdbx_strand_id
1 'polypeptide(L)' 'MTRQHALLTLGLSMSARESDIRAAWRKKAKFFHPDSPYGNVTAFLQAKDAFETLIPPAPQAIRVRAGGRAF' A
#
# COMPACT_ATOMS: atom_id res chain seq x y z
N MET A 1 7.60 -7.85 6.13
CA MET A 1 7.10 -6.93 7.18
C MET A 1 5.94 -7.60 7.95
N THR A 2 5.82 -7.43 9.27
CA THR A 2 4.64 -7.91 10.04
C THR A 2 3.53 -6.85 10.07
N ARG A 3 2.27 -7.25 10.34
CA ARG A 3 1.13 -6.31 10.42
C ARG A 3 1.34 -5.20 11.45
N GLN A 4 1.84 -5.54 12.65
CA GLN A 4 2.09 -4.54 13.70
C GLN A 4 3.17 -3.54 13.27
N HIS A 5 4.27 -4.05 12.70
CA HIS A 5 5.34 -3.18 12.21
C HIS A 5 4.83 -2.27 11.09
N ALA A 6 4.00 -2.77 10.17
CA ALA A 6 3.40 -1.96 9.12
C ALA A 6 2.54 -0.80 9.66
N LEU A 7 1.72 -1.05 10.70
CA LEU A 7 0.93 -0.02 11.36
C LEU A 7 1.82 1.05 12.01
N LEU A 8 2.88 0.62 12.70
CA LEU A 8 3.86 1.54 13.29
C LEU A 8 4.59 2.37 12.23
N THR A 9 5.00 1.78 11.11
CA THR A 9 5.63 2.48 9.98
C THR A 9 4.70 3.57 9.40
N LEU A 10 3.40 3.31 9.36
CA LEU A 10 2.39 4.29 8.96
C LEU A 10 2.01 5.28 10.08
N GLY A 11 2.51 5.11 11.31
CA GLY A 11 2.20 5.97 12.46
C GLY A 11 0.78 5.75 12.98
N LEU A 12 0.28 4.53 12.90
CA LEU A 12 -1.09 4.15 13.24
C LEU A 12 -1.15 3.25 14.48
N SER A 13 -2.27 3.35 15.20
CA SER A 13 -2.61 2.43 16.28
C SER A 13 -2.92 1.02 15.75
N MET A 14 -2.78 0.01 16.62
CA MET A 14 -3.18 -1.38 16.33
C MET A 14 -4.67 -1.52 15.97
N SER A 15 -5.50 -0.56 16.40
CA SER A 15 -6.94 -0.52 16.12
C SER A 15 -7.31 0.30 14.88
N ALA A 16 -6.33 0.77 14.09
CA ALA A 16 -6.60 1.60 12.92
C ALA A 16 -7.39 0.85 11.85
N ARG A 17 -8.36 1.55 11.24
CA ARG A 17 -9.21 0.99 10.19
C ARG A 17 -8.56 1.16 8.82
N GLU A 18 -9.08 0.45 7.83
CA GLU A 18 -8.59 0.50 6.45
C GLU A 18 -8.64 1.92 5.84
N SER A 19 -9.64 2.72 6.22
CA SER A 19 -9.74 4.14 5.87
C SER A 19 -8.55 4.95 6.40
N ASP A 20 -8.14 4.69 7.63
CA ASP A 20 -7.03 5.38 8.31
C ASP A 20 -5.70 4.97 7.67
N ILE A 21 -5.56 3.67 7.34
CA ILE A 21 -4.40 3.13 6.62
C ILE A 21 -4.23 3.83 5.25
N ARG A 22 -5.30 3.94 4.46
CA ARG A 22 -5.27 4.67 3.18
C ARG A 22 -4.98 6.16 3.35
N ALA A 23 -5.50 6.80 4.40
CA ALA A 23 -5.24 8.21 4.66
C ALA A 23 -3.78 8.44 5.08
N ALA A 24 -3.23 7.61 5.97
CA ALA A 24 -1.85 7.69 6.43
C ALA A 24 -0.85 7.42 5.29
N TRP A 25 -1.14 6.41 4.46
CA TRP A 25 -0.35 6.14 3.26
C TRP A 25 -0.26 7.36 2.35
N ARG A 26 -1.39 7.97 1.94
CA ARG A 26 -1.38 9.15 1.06
C ARG A 26 -0.61 10.33 1.66
N LYS A 27 -0.73 10.56 2.97
CA LYS A 27 0.03 11.62 3.68
C LYS A 27 1.53 11.38 3.62
N LYS A 28 1.99 10.15 3.94
CA LYS A 28 3.42 9.79 3.90
C LYS A 28 3.96 9.75 2.47
N ALA A 29 3.20 9.20 1.53
CA ALA A 29 3.56 9.17 0.11
C ALA A 29 3.79 10.58 -0.43
N LYS A 30 2.88 11.52 -0.15
CA LYS A 30 3.05 12.93 -0.55
C LYS A 30 4.27 13.58 0.12
N PHE A 31 4.52 13.28 1.40
CA PHE A 31 5.61 13.88 2.15
C PHE A 31 7.00 13.37 1.70
N PHE A 32 7.14 12.06 1.51
CA PHE A 32 8.40 11.41 1.14
C PHE A 32 8.62 11.27 -0.38
N HIS A 33 7.69 11.73 -1.21
CA HIS A 33 7.82 11.71 -2.67
C HIS A 33 9.15 12.37 -3.10
N PRO A 34 9.89 11.84 -4.09
CA PRO A 34 11.14 12.46 -4.55
C PRO A 34 10.95 13.92 -5.01
N ASP A 35 9.76 14.30 -5.48
CA ASP A 35 9.43 15.67 -5.87
C ASP A 35 9.10 16.59 -4.68
N SER A 36 9.04 16.06 -3.46
CA SER A 36 8.86 16.84 -2.23
C SER A 36 10.21 17.41 -1.77
N PRO A 37 10.25 18.62 -1.19
CA PRO A 37 11.46 19.14 -0.55
C PRO A 37 11.98 18.25 0.60
N TYR A 38 11.11 17.37 1.14
CA TYR A 38 11.44 16.37 2.16
C TYR A 38 11.52 14.96 1.58
N GLY A 39 11.75 14.83 0.28
CA GLY A 39 11.79 13.58 -0.44
C GLY A 39 12.76 12.59 0.18
N ASN A 40 12.29 11.37 0.40
CA ASN A 40 13.09 10.29 0.96
C ASN A 40 12.60 8.97 0.37
N VAL A 41 13.31 8.49 -0.65
CA VAL A 41 12.94 7.28 -1.39
C VAL A 41 12.89 6.06 -0.47
N THR A 42 13.82 5.92 0.47
CA THR A 42 13.84 4.80 1.42
C THR A 42 12.59 4.81 2.31
N ALA A 43 12.24 5.96 2.88
CA ALA A 43 11.04 6.11 3.71
C ALA A 43 9.74 5.92 2.91
N PHE A 44 9.73 6.37 1.64
CA PHE A 44 8.63 6.15 0.72
C PHE A 44 8.43 4.65 0.45
N LEU A 45 9.49 3.91 0.12
CA LEU A 45 9.43 2.48 -0.14
C LEU A 45 9.02 1.69 1.11
N GLN A 46 9.50 2.08 2.30
CA GLN A 46 9.06 1.47 3.57
C GLN A 46 7.58 1.71 3.83
N ALA A 47 7.08 2.93 3.60
CA ALA A 47 5.66 3.23 3.73
C ALA A 47 4.81 2.47 2.70
N LYS A 48 5.33 2.25 1.49
CA LYS A 48 4.68 1.44 0.45
C LYS A 48 4.56 -0.02 0.85
N ASP A 49 5.66 -0.63 1.31
CA ASP A 49 5.66 -2.02 1.79
C ASP A 49 4.70 -2.22 2.97
N ALA A 50 4.62 -1.22 3.86
CA ALA A 50 3.67 -1.22 4.98
C ALA A 50 2.22 -1.20 4.49
N PHE A 51 1.92 -0.32 3.54
CA PHE A 51 0.58 -0.22 2.95
C PHE A 51 0.15 -1.53 2.25
N GLU A 52 1.03 -2.10 1.42
CA GLU A 52 0.77 -3.36 0.70
C GLU A 52 0.60 -4.55 1.66
N THR A 53 1.33 -4.56 2.79
CA THR A 53 1.16 -5.57 3.85
C THR A 53 -0.21 -5.47 4.53
N LEU A 54 -0.74 -4.26 4.69
CA LEU A 54 -2.01 -4.01 5.41
C LEU A 54 -3.24 -4.13 4.51
N ILE A 55 -3.10 -3.74 3.25
CA ILE A 55 -4.15 -3.75 2.24
C ILE A 55 -3.58 -4.51 1.04
N PRO A 56 -3.61 -5.85 1.06
CA PRO A 56 -3.16 -6.62 -0.08
C PRO A 56 -3.99 -6.20 -1.29
N PRO A 57 -3.37 -6.07 -2.48
CA PRO A 57 -4.13 -5.84 -3.70
C PRO A 57 -5.17 -6.94 -3.81
N ALA A 58 -6.41 -6.57 -4.16
CA ALA A 58 -7.43 -7.55 -4.45
C ALA A 58 -6.83 -8.58 -5.42
N PRO A 59 -6.98 -9.89 -5.17
CA PRO A 59 -6.46 -10.90 -6.08
C PRO A 59 -6.99 -10.52 -7.45
N GLN A 60 -6.08 -10.21 -8.37
CA GLN A 60 -6.45 -9.92 -9.74
C GLN A 60 -7.07 -11.23 -10.23
N ALA A 61 -8.40 -11.29 -10.23
CA ALA A 61 -9.11 -12.43 -10.77
C ALA A 61 -8.61 -12.55 -12.20
N ILE A 62 -7.81 -13.59 -12.46
CA ILE A 62 -7.28 -13.88 -13.77
C ILE A 62 -8.52 -14.00 -14.65
N ARG A 63 -8.80 -12.96 -15.43
CA ARG A 63 -9.83 -13.01 -16.46
C ARG A 63 -9.29 -13.98 -17.50
N VAL A 64 -9.54 -15.27 -17.28
CA VAL A 64 -9.36 -16.29 -18.31
C VAL A 64 -10.25 -15.83 -19.46
N ARG A 65 -9.62 -15.28 -20.50
CA ARG A 65 -10.31 -14.92 -21.73
C ARG A 65 -10.84 -16.23 -22.27
N ALA A 66 -12.16 -16.44 -22.24
CA ALA A 66 -12.79 -17.57 -22.91
C ALA A 66 -12.62 -17.36 -24.43
N GLY A 67 -11.45 -17.75 -24.94
CA GLY A 67 -11.17 -17.85 -26.37
C GLY A 67 -11.99 -19.02 -26.91
N GLY A 68 -12.91 -18.69 -27.81
CA GLY A 68 -13.98 -19.58 -28.26
C GLY A 68 -13.52 -20.84 -28.94
N ARG A 69 -14.34 -21.88 -28.82
CA ARG A 69 -14.29 -23.07 -29.69
C ARG A 69 -14.45 -22.59 -31.13
N ALA A 70 -13.40 -22.77 -31.94
CA ALA A 70 -13.54 -22.79 -33.38
C ALA A 70 -14.23 -24.12 -33.76
N PHE A 71 -15.31 -24.02 -34.52
CA PHE A 71 -16.03 -25.13 -35.14
C PHE A 71 -15.43 -25.44 -36.50
#